data_AF-A0A2G4HXU5-F1
#
_entry.id   AF-A0A2G4HXU5-F1
#
_cell.length_a   1.000
_cell.length_b   1.000
_cell.length_c   1.000
_cell.angle_alpha   90.00
_cell.angle_beta   90.00
_cell.angle_gamma   90.00
#
_symmetry.space_group_name_H-M   'P 1'
#
loop_
_entity.id
_entity.type
_entity.pdbx_description
1 polymer ?
#
loop_
_entity_poly.entity_id
_entity_poly.type
_entity_poly.pdbx_seq_one_letter_code
_entity_poly.pdbx_strand_id
1 'polypeptide(L)'
;MSFELLTRIRHELAITGGAIYETLLAIAERVNRKVQVLRLHSQAAKLLRQIEQIHSELGSQIASLASGRIPFSSTSLVPPNQLEQLISQAGQRIQQLKALLATVDGQIRELRLETIHHELLTLQQDLSLRAAALERFPVIQGSSVIGKTLTQMGLPPSVCLVTVIRGPFLVPPQEVLALRHGDVAVMIGPQADLALVASWFSQVRHAKPA
;
A
#
# COMPACT_ATOMS: atom_id res chain seq x y z
N MET A 1 32.18 31.91 -30.95
CA MET A 1 32.45 30.49 -30.62
C MET A 1 32.55 30.20 -29.11
N SER A 2 33.31 30.97 -28.31
CA SER A 2 33.45 30.71 -26.85
C SER A 2 32.21 31.07 -26.00
N PHE A 3 31.51 32.16 -26.34
CA PHE A 3 30.31 32.59 -25.62
C PHE A 3 29.12 31.63 -25.75
N GLU A 4 28.98 30.93 -26.88
CA GLU A 4 27.92 29.94 -27.09
C GLU A 4 28.15 28.64 -26.29
N LEU A 5 29.40 28.23 -26.09
CA LEU A 5 29.73 27.09 -25.24
C LEU A 5 29.45 27.39 -23.76
N LEU A 6 29.78 28.60 -23.28
CA LEU A 6 29.51 29.03 -21.92
C LEU A 6 28.00 29.15 -21.63
N THR A 7 27.21 29.65 -22.58
CA THR A 7 25.75 29.70 -22.41
C THR A 7 25.12 28.31 -22.43
N ARG A 8 25.63 27.38 -23.24
CA ARG A 8 25.18 25.98 -23.27
C ARG A 8 25.53 25.22 -21.99
N ILE A 9 26.76 25.35 -21.51
CA ILE A 9 27.20 24.76 -20.22
C ILE A 9 26.38 25.32 -19.06
N ARG A 10 26.14 26.64 -19.03
CA ARG A 10 25.28 27.26 -18.01
C ARG A 10 23.85 26.74 -18.07
N HIS A 11 23.32 26.53 -19.27
CA HIS A 11 21.96 26.02 -19.46
C HIS A 11 21.85 24.54 -19.06
N GLU A 12 22.80 23.70 -19.46
CA GLU A 12 22.86 22.30 -19.04
C GLU A 12 23.09 22.15 -17.53
N LEU A 13 23.94 22.97 -16.91
CA LEU A 13 24.13 22.99 -15.46
C LEU A 13 22.88 23.48 -14.72
N ALA A 14 22.14 24.44 -15.26
CA ALA A 14 20.88 24.90 -14.67
C ALA A 14 19.81 23.81 -14.73
N ILE A 15 19.70 23.09 -15.86
CA ILE A 15 18.77 21.96 -16.03
C ILE A 15 19.16 20.81 -15.09
N THR A 16 20.44 20.45 -15.05
CA THR A 16 20.93 19.35 -14.21
C THR A 16 20.84 19.69 -12.72
N GLY A 17 21.17 20.93 -12.34
CA GLY A 17 21.03 21.43 -10.97
C GLY A 17 19.58 21.48 -10.50
N GLY A 18 18.65 21.89 -11.38
CA GLY A 18 17.21 21.82 -11.10
C GLY A 18 16.74 20.39 -10.88
N ALA A 19 17.15 19.45 -11.72
CA ALA A 19 16.81 18.03 -11.56
C ALA A 19 17.37 17.43 -10.24
N ILE A 20 18.58 17.82 -9.84
CA ILE A 20 19.17 17.40 -8.55
C ILE A 20 18.39 17.98 -7.36
N TYR A 21 17.98 19.24 -7.45
CA TYR A 21 17.18 19.86 -6.39
C TYR A 21 15.83 19.16 -6.22
N GLU A 22 15.10 18.93 -7.31
CA GLU A 22 13.80 18.24 -7.28
C GLU A 22 13.92 16.81 -6.74
N THR A 23 14.97 16.07 -7.14
CA THR A 23 15.20 14.71 -6.62
C THR A 23 15.51 14.71 -5.13
N LEU A 24 16.34 15.64 -4.64
CA LEU A 24 16.62 15.77 -3.22
C LEU A 24 15.37 16.16 -2.42
N LEU A 25 14.55 17.08 -2.95
CA LEU A 25 13.29 17.48 -2.34
C LEU A 25 12.32 16.29 -2.23
N ALA A 26 12.12 15.54 -3.32
CA ALA A 26 11.27 14.36 -3.34
C ALA A 26 11.75 13.27 -2.36
N ILE A 27 13.07 13.06 -2.26
CA ILE A 27 13.66 12.13 -1.27
C ILE A 27 13.38 12.62 0.14
N ALA A 28 13.59 13.91 0.41
CA ALA A 28 13.37 14.50 1.73
C ALA A 28 11.89 14.39 2.15
N GLU A 29 10.95 14.72 1.27
CA GLU A 29 9.51 14.56 1.53
C GLU A 29 9.15 13.10 1.82
N ARG A 30 9.65 12.16 1.00
CA ARG A 30 9.41 10.73 1.18
C ARG A 30 9.97 10.21 2.51
N VAL A 31 11.18 10.63 2.89
CA VAL A 31 11.79 10.27 4.17
C VAL A 31 10.99 10.86 5.32
N ASN A 32 10.57 12.13 5.22
CA ASN A 32 9.77 12.79 6.25
C ASN A 32 8.44 12.06 6.49
N ARG A 33 7.70 11.72 5.41
CA ARG A 33 6.46 10.94 5.49
C ARG A 33 6.68 9.57 6.13
N LYS A 34 7.76 8.85 5.77
CA LYS A 34 8.11 7.55 6.39
C LYS A 34 8.42 7.68 7.87
N VAL A 35 9.19 8.70 8.27
CA VAL A 35 9.51 8.95 9.69
C VAL A 35 8.25 9.27 10.49
N GLN A 36 7.32 10.04 9.93
CA GLN A 36 6.04 10.35 10.57
C GLN A 36 5.20 9.08 10.79
N VAL A 37 5.10 8.21 9.78
CA VAL A 37 4.42 6.91 9.91
C VAL A 37 5.08 6.03 10.97
N LEU A 38 6.42 5.96 10.99
CA LEU A 38 7.16 5.19 12.01
C LEU A 38 6.93 5.73 13.43
N ARG A 39 6.90 7.06 13.59
CA ARG A 39 6.58 7.69 14.89
C ARG A 39 5.19 7.28 15.36
N LEU A 40 4.19 7.31 14.50
CA LEU A 40 2.83 6.88 14.84
C LEU A 40 2.76 5.37 15.18
N HIS A 41 3.45 4.51 14.44
CA HIS A 41 3.57 3.09 14.79
C HIS A 41 4.24 2.88 16.14
N SER A 42 5.29 3.65 16.45
CA SER A 42 5.95 3.59 17.76
C SER A 42 5.02 4.03 18.89
N GLN A 43 4.12 4.99 18.62
CA GLN A 43 3.10 5.43 19.56
C GLN A 43 2.04 4.35 19.77
N ALA A 44 1.52 3.74 18.70
CA ALA A 44 0.59 2.63 18.77
C ALA A 44 1.16 1.45 19.57
N ALA A 45 2.42 1.07 19.31
CA ALA A 45 3.10 0.01 20.05
C ALA A 45 3.25 0.34 21.56
N LYS A 46 3.51 1.60 21.92
CA LYS A 46 3.55 2.03 23.33
C LYS A 46 2.18 1.91 23.99
N LEU A 47 1.10 2.31 23.31
CA LEU A 47 -0.26 2.20 23.84
C LEU A 47 -0.67 0.75 24.06
N LEU A 48 -0.36 -0.14 23.11
CA LEU A 48 -0.62 -1.57 23.24
C LEU A 48 0.12 -2.16 24.44
N ARG A 49 1.41 -1.84 24.63
CA ARG A 49 2.16 -2.26 25.83
C ARG A 49 1.55 -1.74 27.12
N GLN A 50 1.06 -0.49 27.14
CA GLN A 50 0.37 0.05 28.32
C GLN A 50 -0.93 -0.70 28.61
N ILE A 51 -1.69 -1.06 27.59
CA ILE A 51 -2.89 -1.90 27.75
C ILE A 51 -2.51 -3.27 28.34
N GLU A 52 -1.49 -3.93 27.79
CA GLU A 52 -0.99 -5.21 28.30
C GLU A 52 -0.52 -5.11 29.75
N GLN A 53 0.21 -4.05 30.09
CA GLN A 53 0.66 -3.80 31.45
C GLN A 53 -0.50 -3.63 32.43
N ILE A 54 -1.54 -2.85 32.07
CA ILE A 54 -2.73 -2.69 32.92
C ILE A 54 -3.46 -4.03 33.11
N HIS A 55 -3.57 -4.86 32.06
CA HIS A 55 -4.16 -6.20 32.20
C HIS A 55 -3.34 -7.10 33.13
N SER A 56 -2.00 -7.05 33.02
CA SER A 56 -1.10 -7.82 33.87
C SER A 56 -1.17 -7.37 35.33
N GLU A 57 -1.17 -6.06 35.58
CA GLU A 57 -1.31 -5.47 36.91
C GLU A 57 -2.65 -5.82 37.54
N LEU A 58 -3.76 -5.70 36.79
CA LEU A 58 -5.08 -6.11 37.24
C LEU A 58 -5.12 -7.61 37.55
N GLY A 59 -4.58 -8.45 36.67
CA GLY A 59 -4.50 -9.90 36.88
C GLY A 59 -3.72 -10.27 38.14
N SER A 60 -2.58 -9.61 38.37
CA SER A 60 -1.75 -9.77 39.58
C SER A 60 -2.52 -9.35 40.85
N GLN A 61 -3.24 -8.23 40.80
CA GLN A 61 -4.05 -7.75 41.92
C GLN A 61 -5.25 -8.67 42.21
N ILE A 62 -5.91 -9.20 41.19
CA ILE A 62 -6.99 -10.19 41.36
C ILE A 62 -6.43 -11.48 41.97
N ALA A 63 -5.29 -11.97 41.47
CA ALA A 63 -4.64 -13.18 41.96
C ALA A 63 -4.18 -13.05 43.42
N SER A 64 -3.63 -11.90 43.82
CA SER A 64 -3.22 -11.64 45.21
C SER A 64 -4.41 -11.58 46.16
N LEU A 65 -5.51 -10.93 45.75
CA LEU A 65 -6.76 -10.89 46.51
C LEU A 65 -7.42 -12.28 46.63
N ALA A 66 -7.33 -13.11 45.58
CA ALA A 66 -7.82 -14.49 45.61
C ALA A 66 -6.94 -15.40 46.48
N SER A 67 -5.62 -15.22 46.46
CA SER A 67 -4.66 -16.03 47.24
C SER A 67 -4.69 -15.70 48.74
N GLY A 68 -5.10 -14.47 49.12
CA GLY A 68 -5.35 -14.09 50.51
C GLY A 68 -6.59 -14.76 51.14
N ARG A 69 -7.39 -15.51 50.38
CA ARG A 69 -8.49 -16.33 50.88
C ARG A 69 -7.98 -17.72 51.29
N ILE A 70 -7.12 -17.78 52.31
CA ILE A 70 -6.75 -19.05 52.93
C ILE A 70 -7.92 -19.53 53.81
N PRO A 71 -8.36 -20.80 53.75
CA PRO A 71 -9.66 -21.23 54.31
C PRO A 71 -9.76 -21.27 55.84
N PHE A 72 -8.73 -20.86 56.60
CA PHE A 72 -8.64 -21.10 58.04
C PHE A 72 -8.55 -19.85 58.93
N SER A 73 -8.75 -18.65 58.37
CA SER A 73 -8.78 -17.41 59.15
C SER A 73 -10.03 -16.61 58.81
N SER A 74 -10.96 -16.50 59.77
CA SER A 74 -12.25 -15.80 59.68
C SER A 74 -12.13 -14.27 59.64
N THR A 75 -11.14 -13.73 58.93
CA THR A 75 -10.90 -12.28 58.82
C THR A 75 -10.25 -11.93 57.48
N SER A 76 -10.92 -12.25 56.37
CA SER A 76 -10.58 -11.65 55.07
C SER A 76 -11.65 -10.61 54.72
N LEU A 77 -11.46 -9.40 55.26
CA LEU A 77 -12.29 -8.22 54.99
C LEU A 77 -11.66 -7.42 53.86
N VAL A 78 -11.72 -7.93 52.62
CA VAL A 78 -11.59 -7.04 51.45
C VAL A 78 -13.01 -6.65 51.05
N PRO A 79 -13.43 -5.39 51.23
CA PRO A 79 -14.78 -4.98 50.87
C PRO A 79 -14.96 -5.13 49.35
N PRO A 80 -16.05 -5.77 48.88
CA PRO A 80 -16.31 -6.03 47.45
C PRO A 80 -16.24 -4.76 46.60
N ASN A 81 -16.59 -3.62 47.19
CA ASN A 81 -16.53 -2.30 46.56
C ASN A 81 -15.12 -1.90 46.09
N GLN A 82 -14.04 -2.35 46.75
CA GLN A 82 -12.66 -2.00 46.34
C GLN A 82 -12.25 -2.73 45.05
N LEU A 83 -12.64 -4.00 44.90
CA LEU A 83 -12.36 -4.77 43.69
C LEU A 83 -13.15 -4.22 42.49
N GLU A 84 -14.42 -3.90 42.69
CA GLU A 84 -15.26 -3.27 41.67
C GLU A 84 -14.73 -1.89 41.25
N GLN A 85 -14.23 -1.09 42.20
CA GLN A 85 -13.56 0.18 41.91
C GLN A 85 -12.27 0.00 41.10
N LEU A 86 -11.44 -0.98 41.43
CA LEU A 86 -10.21 -1.26 40.67
C LEU A 86 -10.51 -1.73 39.24
N ILE A 87 -11.46 -2.65 39.07
CA ILE A 87 -11.88 -3.15 37.76
C ILE A 87 -12.49 -2.03 36.91
N SER A 88 -13.37 -1.20 37.50
CA SER A 88 -13.99 -0.09 36.77
C SER A 88 -12.97 0.98 36.37
N GLN A 89 -12.02 1.33 37.25
CA GLN A 89 -10.97 2.29 36.95
C GLN A 89 -10.00 1.77 35.87
N ALA A 90 -9.57 0.51 35.96
CA ALA A 90 -8.75 -0.11 34.93
C ALA A 90 -9.49 -0.22 33.58
N GLY A 91 -10.79 -0.57 33.62
CA GLY A 91 -11.64 -0.63 32.44
C GLY A 91 -11.77 0.72 31.74
N GLN A 92 -12.01 1.80 32.49
CA GLN A 92 -12.05 3.16 31.95
C GLN A 92 -10.71 3.55 31.32
N ARG A 93 -9.58 3.24 31.97
CA ARG A 93 -8.24 3.54 31.45
C ARG A 93 -7.91 2.75 30.18
N ILE A 94 -8.29 1.47 30.11
CA ILE A 94 -8.16 0.65 28.91
C ILE A 94 -9.03 1.22 27.78
N GLN A 95 -10.27 1.63 28.07
CA GLN A 95 -11.15 2.25 27.06
C GLN A 95 -10.56 3.55 26.51
N GLN A 96 -10.00 4.41 27.37
CA GLN A 96 -9.31 5.62 26.94
C GLN A 96 -8.10 5.30 26.03
N LEU A 97 -7.27 4.32 26.41
CA LEU A 97 -6.13 3.90 25.59
C LEU A 97 -6.57 3.30 24.25
N LYS A 98 -7.66 2.52 24.22
CA LYS A 98 -8.24 1.99 22.97
C LYS A 98 -8.77 3.10 22.07
N ALA A 99 -9.44 4.10 22.62
CA ALA A 99 -9.90 5.26 21.85
C ALA A 99 -8.71 6.03 21.25
N LEU A 100 -7.64 6.21 22.02
CA LEU A 100 -6.42 6.86 21.54
C LEU A 100 -5.73 6.05 20.44
N LEU A 101 -5.67 4.72 20.60
CA LEU A 101 -5.13 3.82 19.57
C LEU A 101 -5.91 3.92 18.26
N ALA A 102 -7.26 3.92 18.32
CA ALA A 102 -8.10 4.07 17.14
C ALA A 102 -7.84 5.40 16.40
N THR A 103 -7.60 6.48 17.14
CA THR A 103 -7.21 7.78 16.56
C THR A 103 -5.86 7.70 15.86
N VAL A 104 -4.85 7.08 16.48
CA VAL A 104 -3.51 6.91 15.88
C VAL A 104 -3.59 6.05 14.62
N ASP A 105 -4.36 4.97 14.64
CA ASP A 105 -4.60 4.12 13.46
C ASP A 105 -5.29 4.89 12.33
N GLY A 106 -6.24 5.76 12.68
CA GLY A 106 -6.87 6.69 11.73
C GLY A 106 -5.86 7.61 11.05
N GLN A 107 -4.96 8.22 11.82
CA GLN A 107 -3.89 9.10 11.29
C GLN A 107 -2.91 8.35 10.38
N ILE A 108 -2.54 7.12 10.73
CA ILE A 108 -1.69 6.27 9.88
C ILE A 108 -2.38 5.99 8.55
N ARG A 109 -3.69 5.70 8.57
CA ARG A 109 -4.47 5.42 7.37
C ARG A 109 -4.57 6.65 6.47
N GLU A 110 -4.82 7.82 7.04
CA GLU A 110 -4.90 9.09 6.30
C GLU A 110 -3.57 9.43 5.61
N LEU A 111 -2.45 9.39 6.33
CA LEU A 111 -1.11 9.64 5.77
C LEU A 111 -0.76 8.64 4.65
N ARG A 112 -1.17 7.38 4.78
CA ARG A 112 -0.99 6.37 3.73
C ARG A 112 -1.80 6.70 2.48
N LEU A 113 -3.05 7.14 2.62
CA LEU A 113 -3.89 7.54 1.49
C LEU A 113 -3.32 8.78 0.79
N GLU A 114 -2.86 9.78 1.54
CA GLU A 114 -2.19 10.96 1.00
C GLU A 114 -0.91 10.59 0.22
N THR A 115 -0.11 9.67 0.78
CA THR A 115 1.11 9.17 0.12
C THR A 115 0.78 8.44 -1.17
N ILE A 116 -0.21 7.53 -1.16
CA ILE A 116 -0.65 6.82 -2.37
C ILE A 116 -1.16 7.80 -3.42
N HIS A 117 -1.95 8.80 -3.01
CA HIS A 117 -2.47 9.81 -3.93
C HIS A 117 -1.34 10.57 -4.63
N HIS A 118 -0.34 11.02 -3.88
CA HIS A 118 0.82 11.69 -4.43
C HIS A 118 1.61 10.78 -5.37
N GLU A 119 1.88 9.53 -5.00
CA GLU A 119 2.60 8.58 -5.86
C GLU A 119 1.84 8.28 -7.16
N LEU A 120 0.51 8.20 -7.13
CA LEU A 120 -0.31 8.01 -8.33
C LEU A 120 -0.26 9.24 -9.25
N LEU A 121 -0.27 10.46 -8.69
CA LEU A 121 -0.13 11.69 -9.47
C LEU A 121 1.24 11.77 -10.15
N THR A 122 2.32 11.45 -9.43
CA THR A 122 3.67 11.41 -10.01
C THR A 122 3.75 10.37 -11.13
N LEU A 123 3.20 9.18 -10.90
CA LEU A 123 3.16 8.13 -11.91
C LEU A 123 2.39 8.58 -13.16
N GLN A 124 1.25 9.25 -12.99
CA GLN A 124 0.49 9.80 -14.12
C GLN A 124 1.30 10.84 -14.91
N GLN A 125 1.98 11.75 -14.21
CA GLN A 125 2.84 12.75 -14.84
C GLN A 125 4.00 12.08 -15.60
N ASP A 126 4.68 11.14 -14.99
CA ASP A 126 5.80 10.40 -15.61
C ASP A 126 5.36 9.62 -16.85
N LEU A 127 4.20 8.96 -16.79
CA LEU A 127 3.60 8.29 -17.94
C LEU A 127 3.30 9.29 -19.06
N SER A 128 2.68 10.43 -18.74
CA SER A 128 2.35 11.45 -19.73
C SER A 128 3.59 12.06 -20.41
N LEU A 129 4.64 12.37 -19.64
CA LEU A 129 5.88 12.96 -20.15
C LEU A 129 6.63 12.02 -21.11
N ARG A 130 6.50 10.70 -20.90
CA ARG A 130 7.18 9.67 -21.69
C ARG A 130 6.31 9.08 -22.80
N ALA A 131 5.14 9.66 -23.07
CA ALA A 131 4.14 9.09 -23.97
C ALA A 131 3.85 7.60 -23.68
N ALA A 132 3.93 7.23 -22.40
CA ALA A 132 3.63 5.90 -21.92
C ALA A 132 2.24 5.88 -21.28
N ALA A 133 1.62 4.71 -21.23
CA ALA A 133 0.33 4.53 -20.60
C ALA A 133 0.28 3.23 -19.80
N LEU A 134 -0.68 3.18 -18.88
CA LEU A 134 -1.11 1.96 -18.21
C LEU A 134 -2.51 1.64 -18.75
N GLU A 135 -2.63 0.57 -19.52
CA GLU A 135 -3.87 0.21 -20.20
C GLU A 135 -4.42 -1.13 -19.72
N ARG A 136 -5.76 -1.24 -19.80
CA ARG A 136 -6.51 -2.43 -19.42
C ARG A 136 -7.06 -3.09 -20.69
N PHE A 137 -6.64 -4.33 -20.91
CA PHE A 137 -7.03 -5.12 -22.07
C PHE A 137 -7.96 -6.26 -21.64
N PRO A 138 -9.28 -6.12 -21.83
CA PRO A 138 -10.22 -7.19 -21.52
C PRO A 138 -10.08 -8.33 -22.53
N VAL A 139 -9.96 -9.56 -22.03
CA VAL A 139 -9.90 -10.78 -22.83
C VAL A 139 -11.33 -11.20 -23.16
N ILE A 140 -11.84 -10.68 -24.27
CA ILE A 140 -13.18 -10.98 -24.78
C ILE A 140 -13.21 -12.28 -25.59
N GLN A 141 -14.40 -12.86 -25.73
CA GLN A 141 -14.60 -14.08 -26.51
C GLN A 141 -14.22 -13.85 -27.98
N GLY A 142 -13.37 -14.73 -28.52
CA GLY A 142 -12.84 -14.62 -29.89
C GLY A 142 -11.55 -13.78 -29.99
N SER A 143 -10.99 -13.32 -28.88
CA SER A 143 -9.64 -12.76 -28.88
C SER A 143 -8.59 -13.84 -29.16
N SER A 144 -7.58 -13.48 -29.94
CA SER A 144 -6.48 -14.37 -30.31
C SER A 144 -5.50 -14.67 -29.17
N VAL A 145 -5.69 -14.07 -27.99
CA VAL A 145 -4.83 -14.24 -26.81
C VAL A 145 -5.34 -15.30 -25.83
N ILE A 146 -6.57 -15.81 -26.02
CA ILE A 146 -7.14 -16.84 -25.14
C ILE A 146 -6.28 -18.10 -25.21
N GLY A 147 -5.86 -18.60 -24.05
CA GLY A 147 -5.03 -19.79 -23.91
C GLY A 147 -3.55 -19.58 -24.18
N LYS A 148 -3.14 -18.41 -24.68
CA LYS A 148 -1.73 -18.09 -24.89
C LYS A 148 -1.07 -17.66 -23.59
N THR A 149 0.17 -18.09 -23.40
CA THR A 149 1.04 -17.59 -22.33
C THR A 149 1.69 -16.25 -22.73
N LEU A 150 2.22 -15.54 -21.73
CA LEU A 150 2.99 -14.30 -21.90
C LEU A 150 4.09 -14.42 -22.97
N THR A 151 4.83 -15.54 -22.94
CA THR A 151 5.91 -15.85 -23.90
C THR A 151 5.39 -16.12 -25.30
N GLN A 152 4.21 -16.73 -25.45
CA GLN A 152 3.60 -17.05 -26.74
C GLN A 152 2.94 -15.85 -27.42
N MET A 153 2.60 -14.79 -26.67
CA MET A 153 2.02 -13.59 -27.25
C MET A 153 3.05 -12.74 -28.01
N GLY A 154 4.34 -12.86 -27.70
CA GLY A 154 5.39 -12.08 -28.37
C GLY A 154 5.23 -10.57 -28.15
N LEU A 155 4.98 -10.15 -26.90
CA LEU A 155 4.85 -8.73 -26.56
C LEU A 155 6.10 -7.94 -26.99
N PRO A 156 5.94 -6.70 -27.48
CA PRO A 156 7.06 -5.80 -27.71
C PRO A 156 7.93 -5.68 -26.43
N PRO A 157 9.27 -5.57 -26.55
CA PRO A 157 10.16 -5.50 -25.38
C PRO A 157 9.92 -4.25 -24.52
N SER A 158 9.26 -3.23 -25.08
CA SER A 158 8.84 -1.99 -24.44
C SER A 158 7.52 -2.10 -23.67
N VAL A 159 6.76 -3.19 -23.84
CA VAL A 159 5.47 -3.42 -23.18
C VAL A 159 5.62 -4.50 -22.11
N CYS A 160 5.23 -4.17 -20.89
CA CYS A 160 5.29 -5.08 -19.75
C CYS A 160 3.88 -5.39 -19.23
N LEU A 161 3.59 -6.67 -18.99
CA LEU A 161 2.38 -7.06 -18.25
C LEU A 161 2.61 -6.82 -16.76
N VAL A 162 1.81 -5.93 -16.17
CA VAL A 162 1.89 -5.59 -14.75
C VAL A 162 1.15 -6.61 -13.89
N THR A 163 -0.06 -6.98 -14.31
CA THR A 163 -0.92 -7.95 -13.60
C THR A 163 -2.09 -8.38 -14.48
N VAL A 164 -2.76 -9.46 -14.10
CA VAL A 164 -4.03 -9.89 -14.69
C VAL A 164 -5.11 -9.86 -13.62
N ILE A 165 -6.20 -9.16 -13.88
CA ILE A 165 -7.40 -9.17 -13.03
C ILE A 165 -8.26 -10.35 -13.48
N ARG A 166 -8.50 -11.31 -12.58
CA ARG A 166 -9.37 -12.47 -12.81
C ARG A 166 -10.49 -12.46 -11.78
N GLY A 167 -11.63 -11.87 -12.15
CA GLY A 167 -12.71 -11.61 -11.21
C GLY A 167 -12.25 -10.67 -10.09
N PRO A 168 -12.36 -11.05 -8.80
CA PRO A 168 -11.93 -10.22 -7.67
C PRO A 168 -10.43 -10.31 -7.36
N PHE A 169 -9.66 -11.13 -8.10
CA PHE A 169 -8.26 -11.41 -7.77
C PHE A 169 -7.28 -10.71 -8.71
N LEU A 170 -6.18 -10.21 -8.13
CA LEU A 170 -4.99 -9.77 -8.87
C LEU A 170 -4.01 -10.93 -8.98
N VAL A 171 -3.78 -11.38 -10.21
CA VAL A 171 -2.85 -12.46 -10.52
C VAL A 171 -1.53 -11.85 -10.98
N PRO A 172 -0.40 -12.18 -10.35
CA PRO A 172 0.91 -11.68 -10.76
C PRO A 172 1.27 -12.22 -12.15
N PRO A 173 2.00 -11.44 -12.96
CA PRO A 173 2.46 -11.88 -14.27
C PRO A 173 3.48 -13.01 -14.06
N GLN A 174 3.14 -14.21 -14.52
CA GLN A 174 4.05 -15.36 -14.55
C GLN A 174 4.20 -15.80 -16.00
N GLU A 175 5.38 -16.29 -16.38
CA GLU A 175 5.65 -16.72 -17.76
C GLU A 175 4.72 -17.85 -18.23
N VAL A 176 4.29 -18.70 -17.30
CA VAL A 176 3.35 -19.81 -17.53
C VAL A 176 1.87 -19.40 -17.45
N LEU A 177 1.58 -18.14 -17.11
CA LEU A 177 0.20 -17.66 -16.98
C LEU A 177 -0.46 -17.59 -18.35
N ALA A 178 -1.43 -18.47 -18.58
CA ALA A 178 -2.30 -18.41 -19.75
C ALA A 178 -3.50 -17.49 -19.49
N LEU A 179 -3.77 -16.59 -20.44
CA LEU A 179 -4.91 -15.68 -20.41
C LEU A 179 -6.21 -16.43 -20.70
N ARG A 180 -7.26 -16.12 -19.95
CA ARG A 180 -8.59 -16.75 -20.06
C ARG A 180 -9.64 -15.72 -20.43
N HIS A 181 -10.72 -16.21 -21.02
CA HIS A 181 -11.91 -15.38 -21.24
C HIS A 181 -12.37 -14.72 -19.92
N GLY A 182 -12.64 -13.41 -19.97
CA GLY A 182 -13.05 -12.63 -18.81
C GLY A 182 -11.91 -12.10 -17.94
N ASP A 183 -10.66 -12.47 -18.24
CA ASP A 183 -9.50 -11.82 -17.64
C ASP A 183 -9.36 -10.38 -18.16
N VAL A 184 -8.76 -9.49 -17.35
CA VAL A 184 -8.33 -8.17 -17.79
C VAL A 184 -6.83 -8.06 -17.58
N ALA A 185 -6.08 -8.01 -18.67
CA ALA A 185 -4.64 -7.82 -18.63
C ALA A 185 -4.32 -6.33 -18.44
N VAL A 186 -3.51 -5.99 -17.44
CA VAL A 186 -3.05 -4.63 -17.19
C VAL A 186 -1.61 -4.51 -17.65
N MET A 187 -1.35 -3.68 -18.65
CA MET A 187 -0.02 -3.53 -19.25
C MET A 187 0.45 -2.08 -19.17
N ILE A 188 1.77 -1.91 -19.17
CA ILE A 188 2.45 -0.61 -19.18
C ILE A 188 3.45 -0.56 -20.34
N GLY A 189 3.52 0.56 -21.05
CA GLY A 189 4.44 0.75 -22.16
C GLY A 189 4.16 2.04 -22.93
N PRO A 190 4.92 2.33 -24.01
CA PRO A 190 4.63 3.42 -24.92
C PRO A 190 3.23 3.29 -25.52
N GLN A 191 2.49 4.39 -25.65
CA GLN A 191 1.13 4.40 -26.21
C GLN A 191 1.07 3.79 -27.62
N ALA A 192 2.10 4.03 -28.44
CA ALA A 192 2.18 3.45 -29.79
C ALA A 192 2.24 1.92 -29.77
N ASP A 193 3.02 1.35 -28.85
CA ASP A 193 3.19 -0.10 -28.76
C ASP A 193 1.97 -0.77 -28.09
N LEU A 194 1.35 -0.10 -27.11
CA LEU A 194 0.10 -0.54 -26.51
C LEU A 194 -1.05 -0.58 -27.54
N ALA A 195 -1.11 0.39 -28.45
CA ALA A 195 -2.08 0.39 -29.54
C ALA A 195 -1.91 -0.80 -30.50
N LEU A 196 -0.67 -1.27 -30.73
CA LEU A 196 -0.42 -2.48 -31.51
C LEU A 196 -0.96 -3.72 -30.79
N VAL A 197 -0.68 -3.82 -29.49
CA VAL A 197 -1.14 -4.94 -28.65
C VAL A 197 -2.67 -4.98 -28.54
N ALA A 198 -3.34 -3.83 -28.54
CA ALA A 198 -4.80 -3.72 -28.48
C ALA A 198 -5.52 -4.55 -29.57
N SER A 199 -4.91 -4.68 -30.74
CA SER A 199 -5.46 -5.47 -31.85
C SER A 199 -5.61 -6.96 -31.52
N TRP A 200 -4.75 -7.51 -30.65
CA TRP A 200 -4.77 -8.94 -30.29
C TRP A 200 -5.92 -9.29 -29.35
N PHE A 201 -6.34 -8.30 -28.54
CA PHE A 201 -7.46 -8.39 -27.60
C PHE A 201 -8.81 -8.13 -28.27
N SER A 202 -8.81 -7.67 -29.52
CA SER A 202 -10.02 -7.51 -30.33
C SER A 202 -10.49 -8.85 -30.91
N GLN A 203 -11.77 -8.93 -31.29
CA GLN A 203 -12.31 -10.11 -31.97
C GLN A 203 -11.63 -10.31 -33.33
N VAL A 204 -11.15 -11.54 -33.57
CA VAL A 204 -10.70 -11.95 -34.90
C VAL A 204 -11.93 -11.98 -35.81
N ARG A 205 -12.07 -10.97 -36.68
CA ARG A 205 -13.02 -11.03 -37.79
C ARG A 205 -12.56 -12.13 -38.75
N HIS A 206 -13.08 -13.34 -38.60
CA HIS A 206 -13.00 -14.33 -39.66
C HIS A 206 -13.82 -13.83 -40.86
N ALA A 207 -13.14 -13.27 -41.86
CA ALA A 207 -13.72 -13.10 -43.18
C ALA A 207 -14.03 -14.50 -43.73
N LYS A 208 -15.32 -14.80 -43.85
CA LYS A 208 -15.81 -16.03 -44.46
C LYS A 208 -15.40 -16.01 -45.95
N PRO A 209 -14.65 -16.99 -46.47
CA PRO A 209 -14.46 -17.10 -47.91
C PRO A 209 -15.80 -17.49 -48.55
N ALA A 210 -16.08 -16.86 -49.68
CA ALA A 210 -17.29 -17.02 -50.49
C ALA A 210 -17.45 -18.44 -51.05
#